data_AF-A0A2V9ZDY2-F1
#
_entry.id   AF-A0A2V9ZDY2-F1
#
_cell.length_a   1.000
_cell.length_b   1.000
_cell.length_c   1.000
_cell.angle_alpha   90.00
_cell.angle_beta   90.00
_cell.angle_gamma   90.00
#
_symmetry.space_group_name_H-M   'P 1'
#
loop_
_entity.id
_entity.type
_entity.pdbx_description
1 polymer ?
#
loop_
_entity_poly.entity_id
_entity_poly.type
_entity_poly.pdbx_seq_one_letter_code
_entity_poly.pdbx_strand_id
1 'polypeptide(L)' 'MHKPPEEFGRVMAKMPGPFVFLLFPFETMWVHARTGNLNLGDPAPDFSLMKVDKSGYVRLTDLNKRQPVVLVFGSYT' A
#
# COMPACT_ATOMS: atom_id res chain seq x y z
N MET A 1 5.64 5.57 -2.08
CA MET A 1 6.92 4.93 -1.71
C MET A 1 7.60 4.50 -3.00
N HIS A 2 8.77 5.05 -3.33
CA HIS A 2 9.49 4.65 -4.56
C HIS A 2 10.18 3.28 -4.43
N LYS A 3 10.34 2.79 -3.19
CA LYS A 3 10.99 1.51 -2.87
C LYS A 3 10.04 0.61 -2.07
N PRO A 4 10.13 -0.72 -2.25
CA PRO A 4 9.34 -1.67 -1.48
C PRO A 4 9.67 -1.60 0.03
N PRO A 5 8.72 -1.96 0.92
CA PRO A 5 8.90 -1.91 2.36
C PRO A 5 10.16 -2.61 2.86
N GLU A 6 10.55 -3.71 2.22
CA GLU A 6 11.73 -4.50 2.57
C GLU A 6 13.04 -3.73 2.31
N GLU A 7 13.10 -3.00 1.19
CA GLU A 7 14.27 -2.18 0.85
C GLU A 7 14.36 -0.96 1.79
N PHE A 8 13.21 -0.34 2.09
CA PHE A 8 13.15 0.74 3.08
C PHE A 8 13.60 0.28 4.47
N GLY A 9 13.05 -0.83 4.97
CA GLY A 9 13.39 -1.37 6.29
C GLY A 9 14.87 -1.71 6.42
N ARG A 10 15.48 -2.25 5.35
CA ARG A 10 16.92 -2.55 5.30
C ARG A 10 17.80 -1.31 5.49
N VAL A 11 17.40 -0.16 4.95
CA VAL A 11 18.13 1.12 5.12
C VAL A 11 17.92 1.64 6.53
N MET A 12 16.66 1.66 7.00
CA MET A 12 16.32 2.15 8.33
C MET A 12 17.00 1.41 9.46
N ALA A 13 17.21 0.09 9.33
CA ALA A 13 17.93 -0.72 10.30
C ALA A 13 19.40 -0.29 10.54
N LYS A 14 19.99 0.47 9.60
CA LYS A 14 21.36 0.98 9.70
C LYS A 14 21.42 2.43 10.19
N MET A 15 20.28 3.09 10.33
CA MET A 15 20.24 4.48 10.77
C MET A 15 20.31 4.58 12.29
N PRO A 16 21.05 5.56 12.85
CA PRO A 16 21.09 5.76 14.29
C PRO A 16 19.70 6.25 14.79
N GLY A 17 19.01 5.38 15.52
CA GLY A 17 17.62 5.56 15.97
C GLY A 17 17.28 6.93 16.59
N PRO A 18 18.11 7.51 17.49
CA PRO A 18 17.82 8.80 18.08
C PRO A 18 17.68 9.92 17.04
N PHE A 19 18.48 9.91 15.98
CA PHE A 19 18.46 10.99 14.99
C PHE A 19 17.22 10.93 14.09
N VAL A 20 16.78 9.73 13.70
CA VAL A 20 15.68 9.60 12.73
C VAL A 20 14.32 9.84 13.36
N PHE A 21 14.12 9.39 14.62
CA PHE A 21 12.83 9.50 15.29
C PHE A 21 12.67 10.75 16.16
N LEU A 22 13.76 11.42 16.61
CA LEU A 22 13.66 12.68 17.38
C LEU A 22 13.76 13.93 16.51
N LEU A 23 14.62 13.95 15.48
CA LEU A 23 14.88 15.18 14.71
C LEU A 23 13.91 15.40 13.56
N PHE A 24 13.22 14.35 13.12
CA PHE A 24 12.30 14.42 12.00
C PHE A 24 10.89 13.98 12.42
N PRO A 25 9.84 14.58 11.82
CA PRO A 25 8.46 14.14 12.02
C PRO A 25 8.22 12.84 11.24
N PHE A 26 8.85 11.76 11.69
CA PHE A 26 8.94 10.50 10.95
C PHE A 26 7.56 9.93 10.62
N GLU A 27 6.62 9.93 11.56
CA GLU A 27 5.25 9.48 11.32
C GLU A 27 4.55 10.27 10.20
N THR A 28 4.64 11.60 10.22
CA THR A 28 4.05 12.46 9.20
C THR A 28 4.66 12.18 7.83
N MET A 29 5.99 12.12 7.75
CA MET A 29 6.71 11.80 6.52
C MET A 29 6.37 10.40 6.02
N TRP A 30 6.21 9.44 6.93
CA TRP A 30 5.86 8.05 6.63
C TRP A 30 4.46 7.91 6.05
N VAL A 31 3.49 8.67 6.56
CA VAL A 31 2.13 8.74 6.01
C VAL A 31 2.16 9.42 4.64
N HIS A 32 2.84 10.58 4.51
CA HIS A 32 2.91 11.32 3.25
C HIS A 32 3.60 10.51 2.14
N ALA A 33 4.72 9.85 2.45
CA ALA A 33 5.46 9.04 1.48
C ALA A 33 4.67 7.81 1.00
N ARG A 34 3.65 7.37 1.75
CA ARG A 34 2.78 6.23 1.42
C ARG A 34 1.40 6.64 0.93
N THR A 35 1.14 7.95 0.83
CA THR A 35 -0.13 8.41 0.29
C THR A 35 -0.27 7.93 -1.15
N GLY A 36 -1.46 7.44 -1.49
CA GLY A 36 -1.82 7.17 -2.88
C GLY A 36 -2.07 8.47 -3.62
N ASN A 37 -2.06 8.41 -4.95
CA ASN A 37 -2.34 9.57 -5.82
C ASN A 37 -3.73 9.49 -6.47
N LEU A 38 -4.67 8.74 -5.86
CA LEU A 38 -6.02 8.56 -6.40
C LEU A 38 -6.95 9.67 -5.93
N ASN A 39 -7.70 10.23 -6.86
CA ASN A 39 -8.71 11.27 -6.63
C ASN A 39 -10.13 10.73 -6.89
N LEU A 40 -11.14 11.45 -6.43
CA LEU A 40 -12.52 11.14 -6.74
C LEU A 40 -12.77 11.26 -8.25
N GLY A 41 -13.36 10.22 -8.83
CA GLY A 41 -13.62 10.14 -10.27
C GLY A 41 -12.50 9.51 -11.09
N ASP A 42 -11.31 9.32 -10.51
CA ASP A 42 -10.24 8.58 -11.18
C ASP A 42 -10.66 7.12 -11.44
N PRO A 43 -10.31 6.53 -12.59
CA PRO A 43 -10.53 5.11 -12.81
C PRO A 43 -9.69 4.31 -11.80
N ALA A 44 -10.33 3.37 -11.11
CA ALA A 44 -9.63 2.49 -10.17
C ALA A 44 -8.53 1.70 -10.91
N PRO A 45 -7.27 1.70 -10.43
CA PRO A 45 -6.19 0.93 -11.03
C PRO A 45 -6.53 -0.55 -11.02
N ASP A 46 -6.34 -1.20 -12.17
CA ASP A 46 -6.60 -2.62 -12.28
C ASP A 46 -5.50 -3.45 -11.59
N PHE A 47 -5.91 -4.54 -10.96
CA PHE A 47 -4.99 -5.47 -10.31
C PHE A 47 -5.55 -6.89 -10.36
N SER A 48 -4.66 -7.87 -10.25
CA SER A 48 -4.98 -9.29 -10.13
C SER A 48 -4.38 -9.82 -8.85
N LEU A 49 -5.22 -10.34 -7.96
CA LEU A 49 -4.80 -10.90 -6.67
C LEU A 49 -5.16 -12.38 -6.60
N MET A 50 -4.27 -13.18 -6.00
CA MET A 50 -4.60 -14.56 -5.68
C MET A 50 -5.62 -14.60 -4.54
N LYS A 51 -6.60 -15.50 -4.63
CA LYS A 51 -7.53 -15.77 -3.52
C LYS A 51 -6.78 -16.39 -2.34
N VAL A 52 -7.30 -16.18 -1.13
CA VAL A 52 -6.72 -16.71 0.11
C VAL A 52 -6.61 -18.24 0.07
N ASP A 53 -7.60 -18.92 -0.52
CA ASP A 53 -7.63 -20.38 -0.68
C ASP A 53 -6.74 -20.90 -1.83
N LYS A 54 -6.02 -20.01 -2.54
CA LYS A 54 -5.17 -20.31 -3.70
C LYS A 54 -5.91 -20.97 -4.87
N SER A 55 -7.24 -20.98 -4.87
CA SER A 55 -8.05 -21.60 -5.94
C SER A 55 -7.96 -20.86 -7.28
N GLY A 56 -7.40 -19.65 -7.27
CA GLY A 56 -7.16 -18.87 -8.48
C GLY A 56 -6.92 -17.41 -8.20
N TYR A 57 -7.09 -16.59 -9.23
CA TYR A 57 -6.93 -15.15 -9.20
C TYR A 57 -8.26 -14.43 -9.37
N VAL A 58 -8.36 -13.24 -8.79
CA VAL A 58 -9.48 -12.30 -8.97
C VAL A 58 -8.91 -11.01 -9.52
N ARG A 59 -9.47 -10.55 -10.64
CA ARG A 59 -9.11 -9.29 -11.28
C ARG A 59 -10.18 -8.25 -11.03
N LEU A 60 -9.79 -7.04 -10.64
CA LEU A 60 -10.75 -5.97 -10.32
C LEU A 60 -11.67 -5.65 -11.51
N THR A 61 -11.10 -5.53 -12.71
CA THR A 61 -11.86 -5.21 -13.93
C THR A 61 -12.99 -6.20 -14.24
N ASP A 62 -12.83 -7.47 -13.85
CA ASP A 62 -13.87 -8.49 -14.08
C ASP A 62 -15.07 -8.32 -13.12
N LEU A 63 -14.84 -7.73 -11.95
CA LEU A 63 -15.85 -7.45 -10.94
C LEU A 63 -16.57 -6.12 -11.21
N ASN A 64 -15.81 -5.03 -11.41
CA ASN A 64 -16.36 -3.68 -11.51
C ASN A 64 -17.13 -3.41 -12.81
N LYS A 65 -16.92 -4.22 -13.86
CA LYS A 65 -17.73 -4.22 -15.08
C LYS A 65 -19.15 -4.74 -14.88
N ARG A 66 -19.37 -5.57 -13.86
CA ARG A 66 -20.66 -6.24 -13.62
C ARG A 66 -21.53 -5.45 -12.64
N GLN A 67 -20.91 -4.88 -11.62
CA GLN A 67 -21.59 -4.16 -10.54
C GLN A 67 -20.60 -3.25 -9.79
N PRO A 68 -21.08 -2.26 -9.03
CA PRO A 68 -20.24 -1.48 -8.12
C PRO A 68 -19.49 -2.39 -7.13
N VAL A 69 -18.23 -2.05 -6.85
CA VAL A 69 -17.34 -2.82 -5.98
C VAL A 69 -16.82 -1.92 -4.86
N VAL A 70 -16.83 -2.44 -3.64
CA VAL A 70 -16.16 -1.82 -2.48
C VAL A 70 -14.86 -2.59 -2.22
N LEU A 71 -13.74 -1.87 -2.09
CA LEU A 71 -12.45 -2.43 -1.73
C LEU A 71 -12.17 -2.16 -0.26
N VAL A 72 -11.89 -3.23 0.50
CA VAL A 72 -11.48 -3.16 1.90
C VAL A 72 -10.06 -3.67 2.00
N PHE A 73 -9.13 -2.81 2.41
CA PHE A 73 -7.72 -3.14 2.60
C PHE A 73 -7.44 -3.35 4.09
N GLY A 74 -6.81 -4.48 4.44
CA GLY A 74 -6.46 -4.81 5.81
C GLY A 74 -5.50 -5.98 5.91
N SER A 75 -5.00 -6.24 7.12
CA SER A 75 -4.16 -7.38 7.49
C SER A 75 -4.58 -7.89 8.87
N TYR A 76 -4.17 -9.12 9.21
CA TYR A 76 -4.39 -9.73 10.54
C TYR A 76 -3.35 -9.30 11.59
N THR A 77 -2.51 -8.32 11.27
CA THR A 77 -1.37 -7.87 12.09
C THR A 77 -1.69 -6.62 12.88
#